data_AF-A0AAU8L8U0-F1
#
_entry.id   AF-A0AAU8L8U0-F1
#
_cell.length_a   1.000
_cell.length_b   1.000
_cell.length_c   1.000
_cell.angle_alpha   90.00
_cell.angle_beta   90.00
_cell.angle_gamma   90.00
#
_symmetry.space_group_name_H-M   'P 1'
#
loop_
_entity.id
_entity.type
_entity.pdbx_description
1 polymer ?
#
loop_
_entity_poly.entity_id
_entity_poly.type
_entity_poly.pdbx_seq_one_letter_code
_entity_poly.pdbx_strand_id
1 'polypeptide(L)'
;MSHLFVTSGKTPDGKQIVGFGSLNPYVKEGKETTPNARDVFYKVDAIDGFLKAVDADRIPLTLKGKDNEGKDLFMKADAFYTQGTSKEGVAYGVNKISIEIGEERLYASKFAGKETYAFDNAEKNKDLIATFNKAIEKGVDITLSATKEETLSKYPKLIDTIKQIDKSAYVEIDYVKGQGAVLKGVSKEKPAREQESQDPEKKNVAAKKFEPSKGKEKDTADIGR
;
A
#
# COMPACT_ATOMS: atom_id res chain seq x y z
N MET A 1 4.66 -8.41 2.29
CA MET A 1 4.08 -7.69 3.45
C MET A 1 4.27 -6.19 3.29
N SER A 2 3.21 -5.40 3.48
CA SER A 2 3.19 -3.94 3.40
C SER A 2 2.58 -3.35 4.66
N HIS A 3 3.03 -2.17 5.07
CA HIS A 3 2.50 -1.46 6.23
C HIS A 3 2.00 -0.08 5.82
N LEU A 4 0.74 0.21 6.16
CA LEU A 4 0.08 1.46 5.83
C LEU A 4 -0.29 2.22 7.10
N PHE A 5 0.17 3.47 7.22
CA PHE A 5 -0.31 4.35 8.28
C PHE A 5 -1.73 4.83 7.95
N VAL A 6 -2.63 4.68 8.91
CA VAL A 6 -4.05 5.05 8.79
C VAL A 6 -4.44 5.88 10.01
N THR A 7 -5.18 6.96 9.77
CA THR A 7 -5.79 7.80 10.80
C THR A 7 -7.30 7.73 10.69
N SER A 8 -7.97 7.88 11.84
CA SER A 8 -9.43 7.90 11.94
C SER A 8 -9.86 9.00 12.88
N GLY A 9 -10.87 9.77 12.49
CA GLY A 9 -11.46 10.79 13.35
C GLY A 9 -12.84 11.21 12.87
N LYS A 10 -13.56 11.95 13.72
CA LYS A 10 -14.83 12.57 13.35
C LYS A 10 -14.68 14.09 13.37
N THR A 11 -15.26 14.75 12.37
CA THR A 11 -15.38 16.21 12.37
C THR A 11 -16.47 16.66 13.35
N PRO A 12 -16.52 17.96 13.72
CA PRO A 12 -17.58 18.50 14.57
C PRO A 12 -19.00 18.31 14.02
N ASP A 13 -19.16 18.27 12.69
CA ASP A 13 -20.42 17.99 12.00
C ASP A 13 -20.71 16.48 11.83
N GLY A 14 -19.95 15.62 12.51
CA GLY A 14 -20.20 14.18 12.59
C GLY A 14 -19.71 13.36 11.39
N LYS A 15 -19.02 13.97 10.41
CA LYS A 15 -18.44 13.23 9.28
C LYS A 15 -17.22 12.43 9.74
N GLN A 16 -17.13 11.19 9.27
CA GLN A 16 -15.99 10.33 9.51
C GLN A 16 -14.88 10.67 8.51
N ILE A 17 -13.68 10.93 9.02
CA ILE A 17 -12.47 11.15 8.21
C ILE A 17 -11.57 9.94 8.41
N VAL A 18 -11.11 9.39 7.29
CA VAL A 18 -10.10 8.35 7.26
C VAL A 18 -8.94 8.88 6.42
N GLY A 19 -7.79 9.06 7.06
CA GLY A 19 -6.58 9.58 6.43
C GLY A 19 -5.50 8.51 6.32
N PHE A 20 -4.57 8.71 5.40
CA PHE A 20 -3.46 7.79 5.15
C PHE A 20 -2.10 8.45 5.37
N GLY A 21 -2.10 9.55 6.13
CA GLY A 21 -0.96 10.43 6.31
C GLY A 21 -0.71 11.33 5.09
N SER A 22 0.40 12.06 5.17
CA SER A 22 0.79 13.07 4.19
C SER A 22 2.17 12.73 3.63
N LEU A 23 2.37 12.98 2.34
CA LEU A 23 3.71 13.01 1.76
C LEU A 23 4.17 14.46 1.81
N ASN A 24 5.09 14.78 2.71
CA ASN A 24 5.62 16.13 2.89
C ASN A 24 7.10 16.20 2.49
N PRO A 25 7.61 17.36 2.05
CA PRO A 25 9.05 17.57 1.93
C PRO A 25 9.78 17.23 3.21
N TYR A 26 10.93 16.57 3.09
CA TYR A 26 11.76 16.20 4.23
C TYR A 26 13.24 16.28 3.88
N VAL A 27 14.07 16.47 4.90
CA VAL A 27 15.53 16.48 4.73
C VAL A 27 16.07 15.07 4.92
N LYS A 28 16.78 14.55 3.91
CA LYS A 28 17.52 13.29 3.98
C LYS A 28 18.97 13.56 3.63
N GLU A 29 19.89 13.16 4.51
CA GLU A 29 21.33 13.30 4.28
C GLU A 29 21.74 14.76 3.91
N GLY A 30 21.10 15.74 4.56
CA GLY A 30 21.35 17.16 4.31
C GLY A 30 20.75 17.73 3.03
N LYS A 31 20.00 16.93 2.24
CA LYS A 31 19.28 17.38 1.04
C LYS A 31 17.79 17.37 1.24
N GLU A 32 17.14 18.44 0.83
CA GLU A 32 15.68 18.50 0.76
C GLU A 32 15.19 17.53 -0.33
N THR A 33 14.28 16.64 0.05
CA THR A 33 13.59 15.72 -0.84
C THR A 33 12.13 16.14 -0.88
N THR A 34 11.66 16.56 -2.05
CA THR A 34 10.25 16.91 -2.27
C THR A 34 9.47 15.71 -2.80
N PRO A 35 8.19 15.55 -2.41
CA PRO A 35 7.33 14.53 -2.99
C PRO A 35 7.20 14.73 -4.50
N ASN A 36 7.25 13.63 -5.25
CA ASN A 36 6.99 13.62 -6.69
C ASN A 36 5.81 12.69 -7.04
N ALA A 37 5.40 12.72 -8.31
CA ALA A 37 4.27 11.93 -8.78
C ALA A 37 4.37 10.43 -8.47
N ARG A 38 5.57 9.85 -8.56
CA ARG A 38 5.77 8.42 -8.26
C ARG A 38 5.52 8.12 -6.80
N ASP A 39 5.96 8.97 -5.89
CA ASP A 39 5.71 8.79 -4.46
C ASP A 39 4.21 8.74 -4.17
N VAL A 40 3.45 9.65 -4.80
CA VAL A 40 1.98 9.66 -4.72
C VAL A 40 1.39 8.38 -5.29
N PHE A 41 1.84 7.93 -6.45
CA PHE A 41 1.35 6.70 -7.08
C PHE A 41 1.56 5.46 -6.21
N TYR A 42 2.76 5.28 -5.66
CA TYR A 42 3.01 4.16 -4.75
C TYR A 42 2.18 4.24 -3.46
N LYS A 43 1.96 5.46 -2.96
CA LYS A 43 1.12 5.66 -1.78
C LYS A 43 -0.35 5.32 -2.09
N VAL A 44 -0.87 5.75 -3.24
CA VAL A 44 -2.22 5.40 -3.72
C VAL A 44 -2.36 3.89 -3.92
N ASP A 45 -1.39 3.23 -4.56
CA ASP A 45 -1.36 1.77 -4.76
C ASP A 45 -1.35 1.00 -3.42
N ALA A 46 -0.58 1.48 -2.43
CA ALA A 46 -0.57 0.89 -1.09
C ALA A 46 -1.93 1.05 -0.37
N ILE A 47 -2.61 2.19 -0.56
CA ILE A 47 -3.95 2.43 0.00
C ILE A 47 -4.98 1.55 -0.71
N ASP A 48 -4.89 1.40 -2.02
CA ASP A 48 -5.75 0.49 -2.78
C ASP A 48 -5.61 -0.98 -2.31
N GLY A 49 -4.38 -1.43 -2.04
CA GLY A 49 -4.15 -2.73 -1.41
C GLY A 49 -4.87 -2.89 -0.06
N PHE A 50 -4.87 -1.84 0.77
CA PHE A 50 -5.65 -1.83 2.01
C PHE A 50 -7.15 -1.91 1.73
N LEU A 51 -7.65 -1.07 0.82
CA LEU A 51 -9.07 -1.01 0.48
C LEU A 51 -9.57 -2.35 -0.06
N LYS A 52 -8.80 -3.02 -0.91
CA LYS A 52 -9.09 -4.39 -1.37
C LYS A 52 -9.14 -5.39 -0.21
N ALA A 53 -8.22 -5.28 0.75
CA ALA A 53 -8.21 -6.17 1.92
C ALA A 53 -9.43 -6.03 2.84
N VAL A 54 -10.14 -4.89 2.77
CA VAL A 54 -11.35 -4.60 3.55
C VAL A 54 -12.59 -4.43 2.68
N ASP A 55 -12.58 -4.96 1.44
CA ASP A 55 -13.69 -4.91 0.48
C ASP A 55 -14.24 -3.49 0.20
N ALA A 56 -13.37 -2.48 0.17
CA ALA A 56 -13.69 -1.06 -0.02
C ALA A 56 -12.95 -0.42 -1.19
N ASP A 57 -12.49 -1.22 -2.15
CA ASP A 57 -11.72 -0.82 -3.34
C ASP A 57 -12.46 0.12 -4.29
N ARG A 58 -13.79 0.28 -4.13
CA ARG A 58 -14.62 1.20 -4.90
C ARG A 58 -14.69 2.62 -4.33
N ILE A 59 -14.05 2.89 -3.20
CA ILE A 59 -14.05 4.22 -2.59
C ILE A 59 -12.87 5.02 -3.16
N PRO A 60 -13.11 6.14 -3.89
CA PRO A 60 -12.03 6.98 -4.36
C PRO A 60 -11.29 7.65 -3.21
N LEU A 61 -10.06 8.06 -3.49
CA LEU A 61 -9.25 8.85 -2.59
C LEU A 61 -9.36 10.33 -2.95
N THR A 62 -9.32 11.18 -1.94
CA THR A 62 -9.10 12.61 -2.10
C THR A 62 -7.64 12.92 -1.82
N LEU A 63 -6.98 13.56 -2.78
CA LEU A 63 -5.66 14.16 -2.61
C LEU A 63 -5.83 15.65 -2.39
N LYS A 64 -5.24 16.19 -1.33
CA LYS A 64 -5.24 17.62 -1.04
C LYS A 64 -3.81 18.16 -1.15
N GLY A 65 -3.57 18.95 -2.19
CA GLY A 65 -2.31 19.66 -2.43
C GLY A 65 -2.51 21.18 -2.42
N LYS A 66 -1.54 21.92 -2.98
CA LYS A 66 -1.54 23.38 -3.05
C LYS A 66 -1.37 23.89 -4.47
N ASP A 67 -2.29 24.71 -4.96
CA ASP A 67 -2.13 25.34 -6.28
C ASP A 67 -1.00 26.39 -6.32
N ASN A 68 -0.84 27.03 -7.48
CA ASN A 68 0.16 28.07 -7.72
C ASN A 68 0.00 29.30 -6.80
N GLU A 69 -1.21 29.55 -6.30
CA GLU A 69 -1.53 30.65 -5.40
C GLU A 69 -1.44 30.23 -3.92
N GLY A 70 -1.10 28.97 -3.64
CA GLY A 70 -1.03 28.41 -2.29
C GLY A 70 -2.41 28.06 -1.70
N LYS A 71 -3.47 28.09 -2.51
CA LYS A 71 -4.81 27.66 -2.12
C LYS A 71 -4.91 26.13 -2.18
N ASP A 72 -5.86 25.59 -1.43
CA ASP A 72 -6.09 24.15 -1.39
C ASP A 72 -6.62 23.66 -2.75
N LEU A 73 -5.89 22.73 -3.37
CA LEU A 73 -6.33 22.02 -4.57
C LEU A 73 -6.74 20.60 -4.19
N PHE A 74 -8.01 20.27 -4.45
CA PHE A 74 -8.55 18.94 -4.23
C PHE A 74 -8.58 18.17 -5.54
N MET A 75 -7.98 16.98 -5.53
CA MET A 75 -7.92 16.06 -6.66
C MET A 75 -8.51 14.72 -6.21
N LYS A 76 -9.06 13.94 -7.13
CA LYS A 76 -9.48 12.56 -6.82
C LYS A 76 -8.50 11.57 -7.40
N ALA A 77 -8.20 10.51 -6.65
CA ALA A 77 -7.38 9.42 -7.11
C ALA A 77 -8.13 8.10 -7.02
N ASP A 78 -7.90 7.25 -8.01
CA ASP A 78 -8.47 5.90 -8.07
C ASP A 78 -7.40 4.94 -8.63
N ALA A 79 -7.40 3.70 -8.17
CA ALA A 79 -6.45 2.68 -8.59
C ALA A 79 -7.22 1.44 -9.03
N PHE A 80 -6.86 0.91 -10.20
CA PHE A 80 -7.59 -0.19 -10.80
C PHE A 80 -6.68 -1.02 -11.68
N TYR A 81 -7.08 -2.27 -11.90
CA TYR A 81 -6.36 -3.19 -12.76
C TYR A 81 -7.11 -3.34 -14.08
N THR A 82 -6.39 -3.23 -15.20
CA THR A 82 -6.96 -3.46 -16.53
C THR A 82 -6.22 -4.59 -17.22
N GLN A 83 -6.98 -5.44 -17.91
CA GLN A 83 -6.46 -6.51 -18.75
C GLN A 83 -6.78 -6.21 -20.22
N GLY A 84 -5.92 -6.67 -21.12
CA GLY A 84 -6.10 -6.49 -22.54
C GLY A 84 -5.27 -7.48 -23.34
N THR A 85 -5.39 -7.39 -24.67
CA THR A 85 -4.56 -8.12 -25.62
C THR A 85 -3.82 -7.12 -26.48
N SER A 86 -2.49 -7.28 -26.61
CA SER A 86 -1.66 -6.40 -27.42
C SER A 86 -2.00 -6.57 -28.91
N LYS A 87 -1.49 -5.67 -29.76
CA LYS A 87 -1.61 -5.79 -31.22
C LYS A 87 -0.98 -7.08 -31.76
N GLU A 88 -0.05 -7.66 -31.03
CA GLU A 88 0.66 -8.91 -31.34
C GLU A 88 -0.06 -10.15 -30.78
N GLY A 89 -1.25 -9.99 -30.20
CA GLY A 89 -2.03 -11.10 -29.63
C GLY A 89 -1.60 -11.50 -28.21
N VAL A 90 -0.69 -10.75 -27.58
CA VAL A 90 -0.17 -11.09 -26.24
C VAL A 90 -1.08 -10.51 -25.16
N ALA A 91 -1.63 -11.37 -24.30
CA ALA A 91 -2.38 -10.93 -23.13
C ALA A 91 -1.48 -10.12 -22.19
N TYR A 92 -1.98 -8.98 -21.70
CA TYR A 92 -1.30 -8.16 -20.72
C TYR A 92 -2.25 -7.70 -19.63
N GLY A 93 -1.67 -7.40 -18.48
CA GLY A 93 -2.35 -6.75 -17.38
C GLY A 93 -1.54 -5.57 -16.87
N VAL A 94 -2.22 -4.50 -16.48
CA VAL A 94 -1.59 -3.26 -16.08
C VAL A 94 -2.33 -2.64 -14.90
N ASN A 95 -1.59 -2.32 -13.84
CA ASN A 95 -2.08 -1.51 -12.74
C ASN A 95 -2.13 -0.06 -13.21
N LYS A 96 -3.26 0.58 -13.03
CA LYS A 96 -3.50 1.96 -13.41
C LYS A 96 -3.89 2.78 -12.21
N ILE A 97 -3.48 4.03 -12.24
CA ILE A 97 -3.93 5.08 -11.33
C ILE A 97 -4.51 6.19 -12.18
N SER A 98 -5.70 6.66 -11.84
CA SER A 98 -6.26 7.88 -12.41
C SER A 98 -6.22 9.01 -11.38
N ILE A 99 -5.83 10.21 -11.83
CA ILE A 99 -5.92 11.44 -11.04
C ILE A 99 -6.84 12.42 -11.76
N GLU A 100 -7.92 12.82 -11.11
CA GLU A 100 -8.88 13.83 -11.59
C GLU A 100 -8.54 15.19 -10.96
N ILE A 101 -8.33 16.19 -11.82
CA ILE A 101 -8.04 17.58 -11.45
C ILE A 101 -9.06 18.46 -12.17
N GLY A 102 -10.06 18.95 -11.43
CA GLY A 102 -11.24 19.57 -12.05
C GLY A 102 -11.99 18.56 -12.93
N GLU A 103 -12.17 18.88 -14.21
CA GLU A 103 -12.82 18.00 -15.19
C GLU A 103 -11.82 17.13 -15.98
N GLU A 104 -10.52 17.38 -15.81
CA GLU A 104 -9.47 16.68 -16.54
C GLU A 104 -8.94 15.48 -15.77
N ARG A 105 -8.43 14.48 -16.50
CA ARG A 105 -7.96 13.22 -15.91
C ARG A 105 -6.61 12.79 -16.46
N LEU A 106 -5.66 12.60 -15.56
CA LEU A 106 -4.39 11.92 -15.81
C LEU A 106 -4.54 10.43 -15.55
N TYR A 107 -3.79 9.63 -16.31
CA TYR A 107 -3.62 8.21 -16.04
C TYR A 107 -2.13 7.92 -15.91
N ALA A 108 -1.79 7.00 -15.00
CA ALA A 108 -0.45 6.45 -14.87
C ALA A 108 -0.53 4.93 -14.83
N SER A 109 0.35 4.27 -15.57
CA SER A 109 0.39 2.81 -15.71
C SER A 109 1.68 2.24 -15.13
N LYS A 110 1.57 1.13 -14.41
CA LYS A 110 2.68 0.24 -14.07
C LYS A 110 2.54 -1.07 -14.83
N PHE A 111 3.37 -1.24 -15.85
CA PHE A 111 3.40 -2.44 -16.69
C PHE A 111 4.11 -3.60 -15.97
N ALA A 112 3.66 -4.82 -16.22
CA ALA A 112 4.38 -6.02 -15.77
C ALA A 112 5.84 -5.98 -16.27
N GLY A 113 6.79 -6.25 -15.37
CA GLY A 113 8.23 -6.16 -15.67
C GLY A 113 8.82 -4.74 -15.61
N LYS A 114 8.02 -3.70 -15.35
CA LYS A 114 8.51 -2.37 -14.98
C LYS A 114 8.34 -2.14 -13.49
N GLU A 115 9.41 -1.68 -12.86
CA GLU A 115 9.41 -1.40 -11.43
C GLU A 115 8.56 -0.18 -11.06
N THR A 116 8.29 0.74 -12.00
CA THR A 116 7.75 2.08 -11.72
C THR A 116 6.50 2.46 -12.52
N TYR A 117 5.69 3.34 -11.94
CA TYR A 117 4.59 4.02 -12.62
C TYR A 117 5.12 5.14 -13.54
N ALA A 118 4.46 5.32 -14.67
CA ALA A 118 4.67 6.45 -15.58
C ALA A 118 3.33 6.97 -16.10
N PHE A 119 3.28 8.27 -16.39
CA PHE A 119 2.09 8.88 -17.00
C PHE A 119 1.82 8.31 -18.40
N ASP A 120 0.55 7.98 -18.64
CA ASP A 120 0.05 7.65 -19.97
C ASP A 120 -0.03 8.95 -20.79
N ASN A 121 0.43 8.90 -22.06
CA ASN A 121 0.41 10.04 -22.98
C ASN A 121 1.06 11.33 -22.41
N ALA A 122 2.21 11.18 -21.76
CA ALA A 122 2.87 12.27 -21.03
C ALA A 122 3.04 13.58 -21.84
N GLU A 123 3.37 13.47 -23.14
CA GLU A 123 3.54 14.65 -24.00
C GLU A 123 2.25 15.44 -24.18
N LYS A 124 1.12 14.75 -24.41
CA LYS A 124 -0.19 15.39 -24.59
C LYS A 124 -0.69 16.02 -23.28
N ASN A 125 -0.32 15.44 -22.15
CA ASN A 125 -0.81 15.83 -20.84
C ASN A 125 0.19 16.70 -20.06
N LYS A 126 1.19 17.29 -20.73
CA LYS A 126 2.33 17.96 -20.09
C LYS A 126 1.91 19.06 -19.10
N ASP A 127 0.96 19.90 -19.47
CA ASP A 127 0.51 21.02 -18.63
C ASP A 127 -0.26 20.52 -17.40
N LEU A 128 -1.14 19.53 -17.59
CA LEU A 128 -1.87 18.92 -16.49
C LEU A 128 -0.94 18.15 -15.53
N ILE A 129 0.09 17.49 -16.07
CA ILE A 129 1.16 16.86 -15.28
C ILE A 129 1.93 17.91 -14.49
N ALA A 130 2.25 19.07 -15.09
CA ALA A 130 2.92 20.15 -14.40
C ALA A 130 2.05 20.71 -13.25
N THR A 131 0.76 20.91 -13.49
CA THR A 131 -0.22 21.30 -12.45
C THR A 131 -0.25 20.29 -11.32
N PHE A 132 -0.32 18.99 -11.62
CA PHE A 132 -0.28 17.94 -10.62
C PHE A 132 1.01 17.94 -9.80
N ASN A 133 2.17 17.96 -10.48
CA ASN A 133 3.47 17.95 -9.80
C ASN A 133 3.63 19.18 -8.91
N LYS A 134 3.18 20.35 -9.37
CA LYS A 134 3.22 21.57 -8.59
C LYS A 134 2.31 21.50 -7.37
N ALA A 135 1.14 20.87 -7.53
CA ALA A 135 0.17 20.69 -6.45
C ALA A 135 0.72 19.88 -5.28
N ILE A 136 1.54 18.86 -5.56
CA ILE A 136 2.06 17.93 -4.56
C ILE A 136 3.43 18.33 -4.00
N GLU A 137 4.13 19.27 -4.64
CA GLU A 137 5.51 19.66 -4.31
C GLU A 137 5.66 20.12 -2.85
N LYS A 138 4.67 20.86 -2.33
CA LYS A 138 4.66 21.36 -0.94
C LYS A 138 4.12 20.36 0.07
N GLY A 139 3.71 19.20 -0.42
CA GLY A 139 3.10 18.14 0.35
C GLY A 139 1.66 17.87 -0.07
N VAL A 140 1.22 16.63 0.15
CA VAL A 140 -0.11 16.16 -0.21
C VAL A 140 -0.69 15.28 0.89
N ASP A 141 -1.87 15.63 1.37
CA ASP A 141 -2.67 14.80 2.27
C ASP A 141 -3.54 13.84 1.47
N ILE A 142 -3.68 12.61 1.95
CA ILE A 142 -4.47 11.58 1.28
C ILE A 142 -5.53 11.05 2.25
N THR A 143 -6.79 11.14 1.83
CA THR A 143 -7.95 10.71 2.62
C THR A 143 -8.93 9.91 1.77
N LEU A 144 -9.84 9.16 2.40
CA LEU A 144 -11.01 8.64 1.69
C LEU A 144 -11.92 9.79 1.25
N SER A 145 -12.42 9.73 0.02
CA SER A 145 -13.45 10.67 -0.45
C SER A 145 -14.79 10.44 0.26
N ALA A 146 -15.08 9.21 0.68
CA ALA A 146 -16.27 8.89 1.45
C ALA A 146 -16.13 9.36 2.91
N THR A 147 -16.93 10.36 3.30
CA THR A 147 -16.92 10.92 4.66
C THR A 147 -18.26 10.81 5.39
N LYS A 148 -19.33 10.49 4.66
CA LYS A 148 -20.67 10.32 5.21
C LYS A 148 -20.86 8.89 5.73
N GLU A 149 -21.49 8.77 6.88
CA GLU A 149 -21.79 7.48 7.51
C GLU A 149 -22.62 6.57 6.59
N GLU A 150 -23.60 7.12 5.88
CA GLU A 150 -24.42 6.38 4.90
C GLU A 150 -23.61 5.75 3.76
N THR A 151 -22.51 6.38 3.36
CA THR A 151 -21.64 5.83 2.31
C THR A 151 -20.71 4.78 2.90
N LEU A 152 -20.15 5.04 4.08
CA LEU A 152 -19.19 4.15 4.73
C LEU A 152 -19.84 2.89 5.31
N SER A 153 -21.12 2.95 5.69
CA SER A 153 -21.88 1.80 6.21
C SER A 153 -22.03 0.67 5.19
N LYS A 154 -21.87 0.96 3.90
CA LYS A 154 -21.82 -0.03 2.81
C LYS A 154 -20.57 -0.90 2.84
N TYR A 155 -19.58 -0.54 3.67
CA TYR A 155 -18.27 -1.19 3.76
C TYR A 155 -18.00 -1.62 5.22
N PRO A 156 -18.67 -2.68 5.71
CA PRO A 156 -18.62 -3.05 7.12
C PRO A 156 -17.21 -3.45 7.59
N LYS A 157 -16.44 -4.18 6.78
CA LYS A 157 -15.05 -4.53 7.12
C LYS A 157 -14.14 -3.30 7.28
N LEU A 158 -14.33 -2.29 6.43
CA LEU A 158 -13.64 -1.01 6.57
C LEU A 158 -14.01 -0.33 7.88
N ILE A 159 -15.30 -0.22 8.20
CA ILE A 159 -15.78 0.36 9.46
C ILE A 159 -15.22 -0.39 10.69
N ASP A 160 -15.25 -1.71 10.68
CA ASP A 160 -14.77 -2.53 11.79
C ASP A 160 -13.26 -2.42 11.97
N THR A 161 -12.52 -2.26 10.87
CA THR A 161 -11.08 -1.97 10.92
C THR A 161 -10.82 -0.57 11.49
N ILE A 162 -11.56 0.45 11.03
CA ILE A 162 -11.44 1.84 11.50
C ILE A 162 -11.74 1.97 12.99
N LYS A 163 -12.71 1.22 13.52
CA LYS A 163 -13.05 1.21 14.96
C LYS A 163 -11.91 0.73 15.84
N GLN A 164 -10.99 -0.09 15.30
CA GLN A 164 -9.80 -0.56 16.02
C GLN A 164 -8.69 0.51 16.05
N ILE A 165 -8.84 1.59 15.27
CA ILE A 165 -7.86 2.68 15.16
C ILE A 165 -8.22 3.79 16.15
N ASP A 166 -7.45 3.89 17.23
CA ASP A 166 -7.51 4.99 18.19
C ASP A 166 -6.62 6.14 17.70
N LYS A 167 -7.24 7.09 16.97
CA LYS A 167 -6.63 8.22 16.24
C LYS A 167 -5.72 7.82 15.08
N SER A 168 -4.76 6.93 15.31
CA SER A 168 -3.82 6.45 14.30
C SER A 168 -3.32 5.03 14.58
N ALA A 169 -2.99 4.32 13.51
CA ALA A 169 -2.41 2.98 13.55
C ALA A 169 -1.61 2.69 12.28
N TYR A 170 -0.80 1.65 12.34
CA TYR A 170 -0.25 0.95 11.19
C TYR A 170 -1.10 -0.27 10.90
N VAL A 171 -1.46 -0.44 9.65
CA VAL A 171 -2.21 -1.57 9.13
C VAL A 171 -1.27 -2.45 8.33
N GLU A 172 -1.23 -3.74 8.66
CA GLU A 172 -0.43 -4.73 7.98
C GLU A 172 -1.26 -5.46 6.91
N ILE A 173 -0.73 -5.48 5.68
CA ILE A 173 -1.38 -6.06 4.50
C ILE A 173 -0.44 -7.09 3.89
N ASP A 174 -0.99 -8.25 3.57
CA ASP A 174 -0.28 -9.30 2.85
C ASP A 174 -0.99 -9.63 1.54
N TYR A 175 -0.25 -10.21 0.59
CA TYR A 175 -0.77 -10.56 -0.73
C TYR A 175 -0.70 -12.08 -0.91
N VAL A 176 -1.86 -12.73 -0.77
CA VAL A 176 -1.96 -14.19 -0.81
C VAL A 176 -2.45 -14.63 -2.19
N LYS A 177 -1.70 -15.55 -2.82
CA LYS A 177 -2.06 -16.09 -4.14
C LYS A 177 -3.47 -16.69 -4.11
N GLY A 178 -4.33 -16.23 -5.03
CA GLY A 178 -5.72 -16.68 -5.15
C GLY A 178 -6.72 -15.98 -4.21
N GLN A 179 -6.25 -15.22 -3.21
CA GLN A 179 -7.11 -14.45 -2.30
C GLN A 179 -6.94 -12.93 -2.47
N GLY A 180 -5.82 -12.48 -3.03
CA GLY A 180 -5.54 -11.06 -3.19
C GLY A 180 -4.96 -10.44 -1.91
N ALA A 181 -5.26 -9.16 -1.68
CA ALA A 181 -4.81 -8.43 -0.50
C ALA A 181 -5.61 -8.88 0.73
N VAL A 182 -4.93 -9.13 1.85
CA VAL A 182 -5.54 -9.59 3.11
C VAL A 182 -5.01 -8.77 4.28
N LEU A 183 -5.91 -8.34 5.15
CA LEU A 183 -5.60 -7.64 6.39
C LEU A 183 -4.99 -8.63 7.39
N LYS A 184 -3.77 -8.39 7.86
CA LYS A 184 -3.09 -9.24 8.85
C LYS A 184 -3.22 -8.72 10.27
N GLY A 185 -3.18 -7.41 10.44
CA GLY A 185 -3.25 -6.81 11.76
C GLY A 185 -3.32 -5.28 11.73
N VAL A 186 -3.63 -4.74 12.90
CA VAL A 186 -3.64 -3.30 13.19
C VAL A 186 -2.78 -3.09 14.44
N SER A 187 -1.74 -2.28 14.34
CA SER A 187 -0.80 -1.98 15.42
C SER A 187 -0.72 -0.48 15.68
N LYS A 188 -0.54 -0.07 16.95
CA LYS A 188 -0.25 1.33 17.28
C LYS A 188 1.22 1.69 17.03
N GLU A 189 2.09 0.70 17.16
CA GLU A 189 3.53 0.88 16.99
C GLU A 189 3.92 0.78 15.52
N LYS A 190 4.87 1.63 15.11
CA LYS A 190 5.49 1.53 13.81
C LYS A 190 6.22 0.20 13.74
N PRO A 191 5.96 -0.63 12.72
CA PRO A 191 6.65 -1.90 12.56
C PRO A 191 8.16 -1.65 12.53
N ALA A 192 8.92 -2.46 13.29
CA ALA A 192 10.37 -2.47 13.17
C ALA A 192 10.70 -2.78 11.71
N ARG A 193 11.55 -1.96 11.07
CA ARG A 193 12.15 -2.39 9.81
C ARG A 193 12.96 -3.64 10.15
N GLU A 194 12.55 -4.80 9.65
CA GLU A 194 13.48 -5.89 9.48
C GLU A 194 14.60 -5.35 8.58
N GLN A 195 15.70 -4.92 9.19
CA GLN A 195 16.95 -4.86 8.47
C GLN A 195 17.23 -6.31 8.12
N GLU A 196 17.11 -6.67 6.85
CA GLU A 196 17.80 -7.85 6.33
C GLU A 196 19.26 -7.66 6.68
N SER A 197 19.69 -8.35 7.74
CA SER A 197 21.08 -8.45 8.10
C SER A 197 21.73 -9.21 6.97
N GLN A 198 22.56 -8.53 6.19
CA GLN A 198 23.52 -9.16 5.26
C GLN A 198 24.64 -9.82 6.06
N ASP A 199 24.29 -10.68 7.01
CA ASP A 199 25.24 -11.42 7.82
C ASP A 199 25.07 -12.92 7.54
N PRO A 200 25.87 -13.50 6.63
CA PRO A 200 25.73 -14.90 6.22
C PRO A 200 26.10 -15.90 7.34
N GLU A 201 26.58 -15.48 8.51
CA GLU A 201 27.08 -16.39 9.54
C GLU A 201 26.03 -16.93 10.52
N LYS A 202 24.80 -16.43 10.54
CA LYS A 202 23.77 -16.91 11.50
C LYS A 202 22.86 -18.04 11.01
N LYS A 203 23.06 -18.58 9.80
CA LYS A 203 22.29 -19.75 9.31
C LYS A 203 22.77 -21.11 9.83
N ASN A 204 23.87 -21.18 10.58
CA ASN A 204 24.48 -22.48 10.94
C ASN A 204 24.42 -22.91 12.41
N VAL A 205 23.59 -22.27 13.25
CA VAL A 205 23.46 -22.68 14.67
C VAL A 205 22.23 -23.55 14.95
N ALA A 206 21.29 -23.68 14.00
CA ALA A 206 20.10 -24.54 14.18
C ALA A 206 20.26 -25.99 13.67
N ALA A 207 21.49 -26.43 13.39
CA ALA A 207 21.78 -27.80 12.97
C ALA A 207 22.81 -28.46 13.90
N LYS A 208 22.41 -28.76 15.15
CA LYS A 208 23.07 -29.80 15.95
C LYS A 208 22.13 -30.30 17.04
N LYS A 209 21.56 -31.48 16.82
CA LYS A 209 21.74 -32.69 17.66
C LYS A 209 20.68 -33.74 17.28
N PHE A 210 21.11 -34.72 16.50
CA PHE A 210 20.62 -36.10 16.64
C PHE A 210 21.86 -36.99 16.57
N GLU A 211 22.41 -37.31 17.73
CA GLU A 211 23.37 -38.41 17.88
C GLU A 211 22.56 -39.71 17.99
N PRO A 212 22.80 -40.74 17.17
CA PRO A 212 22.30 -42.06 17.46
C PRO A 212 23.21 -42.72 18.51
N SER A 213 22.63 -43.13 19.63
CA SER A 213 23.34 -43.86 20.69
C SER A 213 23.80 -45.23 20.18
N LYS A 214 25.06 -45.58 20.50
CA LYS A 214 25.57 -46.95 20.46
C LYS A 214 25.60 -47.52 21.88
N GLY A 215 25.12 -48.75 22.03
CA GLY A 215 25.34 -49.63 23.19
C GLY A 215 24.37 -50.81 23.15
N LYS A 216 24.76 -51.95 22.52
CA LYS A 216 25.28 -53.21 23.11
C LYS A 216 24.19 -54.09 23.77
N GLU A 217 23.85 -55.24 23.15
CA GLU A 217 24.24 -56.62 23.55
C GLU A 217 23.78 -56.96 24.98
N LYS A 218 23.07 -58.04 25.34
CA LYS A 218 22.97 -59.48 24.97
C LYS A 218 21.79 -60.02 25.85
N ASP A 219 21.11 -61.17 25.68
CA ASP A 219 21.55 -62.57 25.58
C ASP A 219 20.30 -63.49 25.49
N THR A 220 20.46 -64.63 24.79
CA THR A 220 19.89 -65.99 25.01
C THR A 220 18.37 -66.23 25.03
N ALA A 221 17.78 -67.36 24.58
CA ALA A 221 18.20 -68.62 23.95
C ALA A 221 16.94 -69.30 23.33
N ASP A 222 17.15 -70.19 22.34
CA ASP A 222 16.56 -71.55 22.12
C ASP A 222 15.06 -71.78 22.49
N ILE A 223 14.17 -72.49 21.76
CA ILE A 223 14.20 -73.92 21.35
C ILE A 223 13.15 -74.22 20.24
N GLY A 224 13.56 -75.03 19.23
CA GLY A 224 12.81 -76.15 18.60
C GLY A 224 11.63 -75.85 17.65
N ARG A 225 11.40 -76.58 16.55
CA ARG A 225 11.91 -77.85 15.99
C ARG A 225 11.87 -77.77 14.47
#